data_AF-A0A1W9UZT6-F1
#
_entry.id   AF-A0A1W9UZT6-F1
#
_cell.length_a   1.000
_cell.length_b   1.000
_cell.length_c   1.000
_cell.angle_alpha   90.00
_cell.angle_beta   90.00
_cell.angle_gamma   90.00
#
_symmetry.space_group_name_H-M   'P 1'
#
loop_
_entity.id
_entity.type
_entity.pdbx_description
1 polymer ?
#
loop_
_entity_poly.entity_id
_entity_poly.type
_entity_poly.pdbx_seq_one_letter_code
_entity_poly.pdbx_strand_id
1 'polypeptide(L)' 'MKIAIFADVHGNYHALAAVLNDIERERVDLTVCAGDMINPFPDSLRQMAASDRQCRPGF' A
#
# COMPACT_ATOMS: atom_id res chain seq x y z
N MET A 1 -5.17 19.49 -0.21
CA MET A 1 -5.55 18.08 -0.21
C MET A 1 -4.59 17.32 -1.10
N LYS A 2 -3.79 16.43 -0.50
CA LYS A 2 -2.76 15.62 -1.15
C LYS A 2 -3.17 14.17 -1.03
N ILE A 3 -3.20 13.45 -2.14
CA ILE A 3 -3.68 12.06 -2.19
C ILE A 3 -2.54 11.20 -2.74
N ALA A 4 -2.28 10.07 -2.09
CA ALA A 4 -1.44 9.00 -2.64
C ALA A 4 -2.33 7.87 -3.17
N ILE A 5 -2.02 7.38 -4.38
CA ILE A 5 -2.71 6.24 -4.99
C ILE A 5 -1.64 5.25 -5.43
N PHE A 6 -1.84 3.97 -5.11
CA PHE A 6 -0.99 2.87 -5.57
C PHE A 6 -1.81 1.63 -5.95
N ALA A 7 -1.25 0.79 -6.83
CA ALA A 7 -1.90 -0.39 -7.42
C ALA A 7 -0.84 -1.39 -7.91
N ASP A 8 -1.28 -2.55 -8.41
CA ASP A 8 -0.48 -3.50 -9.22
C ASP A 8 0.87 -3.88 -8.59
N VAL A 9 0.86 -4.11 -7.27
CA VAL A 9 2.09 -4.41 -6.52
C VAL A 9 2.46 -5.89 -6.64
N HIS A 10 1.50 -6.79 -6.90
CA HIS A 10 1.73 -8.20 -7.24
C HIS A 10 2.73 -8.93 -6.32
N GLY A 11 2.42 -9.10 -5.05
CA GLY A 11 3.30 -9.80 -4.09
C GLY A 11 4.60 -9.07 -3.73
N ASN A 12 4.91 -7.90 -4.31
CA ASN A 12 6.17 -7.20 -4.07
C ASN A 12 6.13 -6.38 -2.77
N TYR A 13 6.25 -7.08 -1.63
CA TYR A 13 6.22 -6.45 -0.31
C TYR A 13 7.33 -5.40 -0.11
N HIS A 14 8.54 -5.63 -0.64
CA HIS A 14 9.64 -4.68 -0.49
C HIS A 14 9.38 -3.36 -1.20
N ALA A 15 8.85 -3.41 -2.43
CA ALA A 15 8.44 -2.20 -3.15
C ALA A 15 7.29 -1.49 -2.42
N LEU A 16 6.29 -2.24 -1.94
CA LEU A 16 5.21 -1.65 -1.16
C LEU A 16 5.73 -0.93 0.08
N ALA A 17 6.61 -1.56 0.86
CA ALA A 17 7.15 -0.97 2.08
C ALA A 17 7.90 0.35 1.80
N ALA A 18 8.66 0.42 0.70
CA ALA A 18 9.33 1.65 0.30
C ALA A 18 8.33 2.75 -0.07
N VAL A 19 7.32 2.42 -0.88
CA VAL A 19 6.26 3.37 -1.28
C VAL A 19 5.48 3.87 -0.07
N LEU A 20 5.10 2.99 0.86
CA LEU A 20 4.38 3.37 2.08
C LEU A 20 5.20 4.33 2.95
N ASN A 21 6.51 4.10 3.09
CA ASN A 21 7.40 5.00 3.84
C ASN A 21 7.49 6.39 3.16
N ASP A 22 7.56 6.44 1.83
CA ASP A 22 7.53 7.71 1.11
C ASP A 22 6.18 8.42 1.26
N ILE A 23 5.06 7.69 1.19
CA ILE A 23 3.72 8.24 1.44
C ILE A 23 3.63 8.87 2.84
N GLU A 24 4.18 8.21 3.87
CA GLU A 24 4.24 8.73 5.24
C GLU A 24 5.08 10.01 5.34
N ARG A 25 6.26 10.03 4.71
CA ARG A 25 7.14 11.21 4.67
C ARG A 25 6.48 12.40 3.98
N GLU A 26 5.70 12.14 2.94
CA GLU A 26 5.00 13.14 2.14
C GLU A 26 3.75 13.72 2.83
N ARG A 27 3.34 13.20 4.00
CA ARG A 27 2.19 13.64 4.80
C ARG A 27 0.93 13.86 3.97
N VAL A 28 0.52 12.83 3.22
CA VAL A 28 -0.70 12.88 2.41
C VAL A 28 -1.97 12.85 3.28
N ASP A 29 -3.04 13.47 2.80
CA ASP A 29 -4.34 13.53 3.50
C ASP A 29 -5.17 12.24 3.29
N LEU A 30 -4.94 11.53 2.18
CA LEU A 30 -5.65 10.29 1.84
C LEU A 30 -4.72 9.33 1.08
N THR A 31 -4.77 8.06 1.46
CA THR A 31 -4.06 6.97 0.77
C THR A 31 -5.07 5.98 0.20
N VAL A 32 -4.99 5.68 -1.09
CA VAL A 32 -5.89 4.76 -1.80
C VAL A 32 -5.10 3.61 -2.41
N CYS A 33 -5.49 2.38 -2.07
CA CYS A 33 -5.07 1.18 -2.80
C CYS A 33 -6.12 0.87 -3.86
N ALA A 34 -5.74 0.89 -5.13
CA ALA A 34 -6.64 0.61 -6.25
C ALA A 34 -6.73 -0.89 -6.62
N GLY A 35 -6.06 -1.76 -5.86
CA GLY A 35 -6.16 -3.21 -6.00
C GLY A 35 -4.96 -3.85 -6.72
N ASP A 36 -5.18 -5.09 -7.17
CA ASP A 36 -4.20 -5.98 -7.79
C ASP A 36 -2.93 -6.19 -6.94
N MET A 37 -3.17 -6.68 -5.72
CA MET A 37 -2.13 -6.84 -4.71
C MET A 37 -1.54 -8.24 -4.69
N ILE A 38 -2.31 -9.25 -5.08
CA ILE A 38 -2.00 -10.65 -4.81
C ILE A 38 -1.49 -11.32 -6.07
N ASN A 39 -0.41 -12.08 -5.93
CA ASN A 39 0.02 -13.06 -6.91
C ASN A 39 0.44 -14.38 -6.21
N PRO A 40 0.80 -15.44 -6.95
CA PRO A 40 1.24 -16.71 -6.35
C PRO A 40 2.57 -16.65 -5.58
N PHE A 41 3.21 -15.48 -5.43
CA PHE A 41 4.47 -15.34 -4.72
C PHE A 41 4.25 -15.29 -3.20
N PRO A 42 5.27 -15.69 -2.40
CA PRO A 42 5.13 -15.92 -0.96
C PRO A 42 4.71 -14.69 -0.14
N ASP A 43 4.97 -13.49 -0.62
CA ASP A 43 4.79 -12.26 0.15
C ASP A 43 3.41 -11.62 0.01
N SER A 44 2.52 -12.19 -0.82
CA SER A 44 1.17 -11.65 -1.05
C SER A 44 0.35 -11.48 0.24
N LEU A 45 0.46 -12.42 1.20
CA LEU A 45 -0.23 -12.31 2.49
C LEU A 45 0.32 -11.15 3.34
N ARG A 46 1.64 -10.97 3.33
CA ARG A 46 2.32 -9.91 4.07
C ARG A 46 1.99 -8.54 3.48
N GLN A 47 1.92 -8.46 2.16
CA GLN A 47 1.51 -7.27 1.44
C GLN A 47 0.05 -6.90 1.75
N MET A 48 -0.88 -7.85 1.69
CA MET A 48 -2.29 -7.61 1.99
C MET A 48 -2.48 -7.01 3.39
N ALA A 49 -1.79 -7.58 4.38
CA ALA A 49 -1.82 -7.08 5.75
C ALA A 49 -1.25 -5.65 5.90
N ALA A 50 -0.23 -5.29 5.11
CA ALA A 50 0.35 -3.95 5.11
C ALA A 50 -0.58 -2.93 4.44
N SER A 51 -1.17 -3.28 3.30
CA SER A 51 -2.10 -2.42 2.56
C SER A 51 -3.39 -2.16 3.33
N ASP A 52 -3.93 -3.17 4.01
CA ASP A 52 -5.12 -3.03 4.85
C ASP A 52 -4.93 -2.03 5.99
N ARG A 53 -3.71 -1.93 6.55
CA ARG A 53 -3.42 -0.96 7.61
C ARG A 53 -3.35 0.47 7.07
N GLN A 54 -2.80 0.68 5.87
CA GLN A 54 -2.60 2.02 5.33
C GLN A 54 -3.82 2.60 4.60
N CYS A 55 -4.62 1.73 3.97
CA CYS A 55 -5.74 2.16 3.12
C CYS A 55 -7.09 2.14 3.84
N ARG A 56 -7.11 1.80 5.13
CA ARG A 56 -8.31 1.98 5.94
C ARG A 56 -8.50 3.46 6.25
N PRO A 57 -9.68 4.03 5.93
CA PRO A 57 -10.06 5.31 6.49
C PRO A 57 -10.28 5.13 8.00
N GLY A 58 -9.30 5.54 8.82
CA GLY A 58 -9.52 5.98 10.20
C GLY A 58 -9.57 7.52 10.22
N PHE A 59 -10.21 8.26 11.13
CA PHE A 59 -10.57 8.02 12.53
C PHE A 59 -9.96 6.81 13.22
#